data_AF-A0A7V9V1V0-F1
#
_entry.id   AF-A0A7V9V1V0-F1
#
_cell.length_a   1.000
_cell.length_b   1.000
_cell.length_c   1.000
_cell.angle_alpha   90.00
_cell.angle_beta   90.00
_cell.angle_gamma   90.00
#
_symmetry.space_group_name_H-M   'P 1'
#
loop_
_entity.id
_entity.type
_entity.pdbx_description
1 polymer ?
#
loop_
_entity_poly.entity_id
_entity_poly.type
_entity_poly.pdbx_seq_one_letter_code
_entity_poly.pdbx_strand_id
1 'polypeptide(L)'
;MPKPRRNWIQEERRKTLGDWVAFCPACGHVQRYFVEDEEELTAECPQCSGALRHRCPACSAPIASAFAVRCEECDAEVRPPELFGTTIRKPGR
;
A
#
# COMPACT_ATOMS: atom_id res chain seq x y z
N MET A 1 8.14 11.33 -21.90
CA MET A 1 8.33 10.69 -20.57
C MET A 1 7.02 10.85 -19.81
N PRO A 2 6.41 9.77 -19.28
CA PRO A 2 5.22 9.92 -18.45
C PRO A 2 5.57 10.81 -17.26
N LYS A 3 4.72 11.79 -16.98
CA LYS A 3 4.87 12.69 -15.83
C LYS A 3 4.86 11.83 -14.56
N PRO A 4 5.82 11.98 -13.63
CA PRO A 4 5.70 11.30 -12.35
C PRO A 4 4.35 11.69 -11.75
N ARG A 5 3.54 10.69 -11.40
CA ARG A 5 2.16 10.92 -10.94
C ARG A 5 2.11 11.67 -9.59
N ARG A 6 3.25 11.79 -8.92
CA ARG A 6 3.41 12.37 -7.58
C ARG A 6 4.07 13.74 -7.66
N ASN A 7 3.62 14.67 -6.82
CA ASN A 7 4.25 15.98 -6.70
C ASN A 7 5.29 15.99 -5.57
N TRP A 8 6.20 16.96 -5.59
CA TRP A 8 7.31 17.06 -4.64
C TRP A 8 6.88 17.10 -3.16
N ILE A 9 5.72 17.71 -2.84
CA ILE A 9 5.22 17.79 -1.47
C ILE A 9 4.69 16.44 -0.94
N GLN A 10 4.24 15.55 -1.84
CA GLN A 10 3.89 14.18 -1.47
C GLN A 10 5.13 13.34 -1.17
N GLU A 11 6.24 13.62 -1.83
CA GLU A 11 7.53 12.94 -1.59
C GLU A 11 8.16 13.40 -0.28
N GLU A 12 8.11 14.70 0.05
CA GLU A 12 8.64 15.22 1.31
C GLU A 12 7.87 14.73 2.55
N ARG A 13 6.53 14.67 2.49
CA ARG A 13 5.71 14.17 3.63
C ARG A 13 5.95 12.69 3.94
N ARG A 14 6.43 11.91 2.97
CA ARG A 14 6.71 10.47 3.11
C ARG A 14 7.96 10.21 3.95
N LYS A 15 9.00 11.00 3.73
CA LYS A 15 10.26 10.96 4.49
C LYS A 15 10.08 11.21 6.00
N THR A 16 8.98 11.82 6.44
CA THR A 16 8.71 12.10 7.86
C THR A 16 7.76 11.09 8.53
N LEU A 17 6.87 10.43 7.77
CA LEU A 17 5.76 9.65 8.33
C LEU A 17 5.79 8.16 7.93
N GLY A 18 6.87 7.70 7.28
CA GLY A 18 6.98 6.40 6.64
C GLY A 18 6.57 6.49 5.17
N ASP A 19 7.47 6.06 4.29
CA ASP A 19 7.35 6.26 2.84
C ASP A 19 6.24 5.43 2.23
N TRP A 20 6.06 4.22 2.75
CA TRP A 20 5.26 3.17 2.14
C TRP A 20 4.43 2.45 3.18
N VAL A 21 3.54 1.59 2.69
CA VAL A 21 2.56 0.87 3.50
C VAL A 21 2.57 -0.60 3.16
N ALA A 22 2.67 -1.43 4.19
CA ALA A 22 2.30 -2.83 4.17
C ALA A 22 0.88 -2.98 4.69
N PHE A 23 0.04 -3.79 4.03
CA PHE A 23 -1.30 -4.12 4.54
C PHE A 23 -1.64 -5.59 4.39
N CYS A 24 -2.51 -6.09 5.27
CA CYS A 24 -3.08 -7.42 5.15
C CYS A 24 -4.37 -7.36 4.33
N PRO A 25 -4.47 -8.06 3.18
CA PRO A 25 -5.71 -8.09 2.39
C PRO A 25 -6.87 -8.78 3.11
N ALA A 26 -6.58 -9.64 4.08
CA ALA A 26 -7.59 -10.44 4.78
C ALA A 26 -8.24 -9.67 5.95
N CYS A 27 -7.44 -9.04 6.81
CA CYS A 27 -7.96 -8.39 8.02
C CYS A 27 -7.83 -6.86 8.04
N GLY A 28 -7.15 -6.27 7.05
CA GLY A 28 -6.95 -4.82 6.98
C GLY A 28 -5.91 -4.25 7.95
N HIS A 29 -5.09 -5.08 8.60
CA HIS A 29 -3.93 -4.59 9.35
C HIS A 29 -3.03 -3.75 8.44
N VAL A 30 -2.47 -2.66 8.99
CA VAL A 30 -1.64 -1.71 8.25
C VAL A 30 -0.41 -1.37 9.08
N GLN A 31 0.76 -1.41 8.43
CA GLN A 31 2.03 -0.93 8.96
C GLN A 31 2.65 0.03 7.96
N ARG A 32 3.19 1.15 8.44
CA ARG A 32 4.02 2.05 7.62
C ARG A 32 5.49 1.70 7.82
N TYR A 33 6.28 1.89 6.77
CA TYR A 33 7.71 1.60 6.80
C TYR A 33 8.46 2.59 5.89
N PHE A 34 9.75 2.76 6.19
CA PHE A 34 10.71 3.45 5.33
C PHE A 34 11.32 2.45 4.36
N VAL A 35 11.67 2.89 3.15
CA VAL A 35 12.22 1.97 2.13
C VAL A 35 13.51 1.28 2.59
N GLU A 36 14.26 1.95 3.46
CA GLU A 36 15.48 1.47 4.10
C GLU A 36 15.24 0.29 5.06
N ASP A 37 14.08 0.25 5.71
CA ASP A 37 13.72 -0.76 6.72
C ASP A 37 12.84 -1.88 6.13
N GLU A 38 12.72 -1.96 4.79
CA GLU A 38 11.81 -2.90 4.13
C GLU A 38 12.14 -4.36 4.43
N GLU A 39 13.42 -4.71 4.55
CA GLU A 39 13.87 -6.08 4.85
C GLU A 39 13.48 -6.54 6.26
N GLU A 40 13.14 -5.61 7.15
CA GLU A 40 12.69 -5.90 8.51
C GLU A 40 11.18 -6.20 8.58
N LEU A 41 10.44 -6.03 7.47
CA LEU A 41 9.00 -6.31 7.43
C LEU A 41 8.72 -7.81 7.59
N THR A 42 7.86 -8.13 8.55
CA THR A 42 7.31 -9.49 8.66
C THR A 42 6.45 -9.82 7.45
N ALA A 43 6.65 -11.00 6.86
CA ALA A 43 5.82 -11.49 5.75
C ALA A 43 4.39 -11.83 6.18
N GLU A 44 4.18 -12.14 7.46
CA GLU A 44 2.91 -12.52 8.06
C GLU A 44 2.30 -11.38 8.88
N CYS A 45 0.99 -11.25 8.79
CA CYS A 45 0.22 -10.27 9.54
C CYS A 45 0.21 -10.63 11.03
N PRO A 46 0.59 -9.71 11.93
CA PRO A 46 0.63 -9.98 13.37
C PRO A 46 -0.77 -10.20 14.00
N GLN A 47 -1.85 -9.90 13.27
CA GLN A 47 -3.22 -9.99 13.78
C GLN A 47 -3.95 -11.26 13.33
N CYS A 48 -3.66 -11.80 12.14
CA CYS A 48 -4.39 -12.95 11.59
C CYS A 48 -3.49 -13.98 10.89
N SER A 49 -2.17 -13.80 10.95
CA SER A 49 -1.16 -14.64 10.26
C SER A 49 -1.29 -14.69 8.72
N GLY A 50 -2.18 -13.90 8.13
CA GLY A 50 -2.31 -13.79 6.67
C GLY A 50 -1.14 -13.01 6.04
N ALA A 51 -0.87 -13.22 4.75
CA ALA A 51 0.25 -12.55 4.07
C ALA A 51 0.11 -11.01 4.08
N LEU A 52 1.18 -10.32 4.48
CA LEU A 52 1.31 -8.87 4.35
C LEU A 52 1.76 -8.49 2.95
N ARG A 53 1.10 -7.49 2.38
CA ARG A 53 1.41 -6.95 1.06
C ARG A 53 2.02 -5.56 1.20
N HIS A 54 3.32 -5.48 0.94
CA HIS A 54 4.10 -4.23 0.94
C HIS A 54 4.48 -3.79 -0.50
N ARG A 55 4.60 -4.74 -1.44
CA ARG A 55 4.79 -4.50 -2.87
C ARG A 55 3.58 -4.91 -3.73
N CYS A 56 3.46 -4.27 -4.89
CA CYS A 56 2.52 -4.69 -5.93
C CYS A 56 2.90 -6.09 -6.46
N PRO A 57 1.94 -7.03 -6.57
CA PRO A 57 2.23 -8.38 -7.07
C PRO A 57 2.57 -8.43 -8.57
N ALA A 58 2.28 -7.37 -9.33
CA ALA A 58 2.50 -7.34 -10.77
C ALA A 58 3.81 -6.63 -11.19
N CYS A 59 4.20 -5.56 -10.50
CA CYS A 59 5.38 -4.76 -10.86
C CYS A 59 6.36 -4.49 -9.72
N SER A 60 6.11 -5.04 -8.53
CA SER A 60 6.93 -4.85 -7.33
C SER A 60 7.08 -3.40 -6.85
N ALA A 61 6.30 -2.46 -7.39
CA ALA A 61 6.27 -1.08 -6.91
C ALA A 61 5.79 -1.02 -5.45
N PRO A 62 6.35 -0.14 -4.62
CA PRO A 62 5.94 -0.02 -3.23
C PRO A 62 4.58 0.66 -3.13
N ILE A 63 3.82 0.32 -2.08
CA ILE A 63 2.43 0.76 -1.97
C ILE A 63 2.33 2.04 -1.15
N ALA A 64 1.76 3.05 -1.80
CA ALA A 64 1.73 4.42 -1.32
C ALA A 64 0.65 4.72 -0.27
N SER A 65 -0.36 3.86 -0.13
CA SER A 65 -1.56 4.16 0.65
C SER A 65 -2.15 2.89 1.24
N ALA A 66 -2.55 2.99 2.51
CA ALA A 66 -3.32 1.97 3.21
C ALA A 66 -4.70 1.72 2.57
N PHE A 67 -5.18 2.62 1.72
CA PHE A 67 -6.44 2.55 0.98
C PHE A 67 -6.24 2.22 -0.50
N ALA A 68 -5.04 1.80 -0.91
CA ALA A 68 -4.77 1.38 -2.29
C ALA A 68 -5.57 0.11 -2.60
N VAL A 69 -6.31 0.15 -3.71
CA VAL A 69 -6.99 -1.01 -4.31
C VAL A 69 -6.36 -1.37 -5.66
N ARG A 70 -5.79 -0.37 -6.34
CA ARG A 70 -4.95 -0.51 -7.54
C ARG A 70 -3.58 0.10 -7.31
N CYS A 71 -2.57 -0.45 -7.98
CA CYS A 71 -1.20 0.05 -7.98
C CYS A 71 -1.11 1.42 -8.66
N GLU A 72 -0.41 2.39 -8.06
CA GLU A 72 -0.29 3.72 -8.66
C GLU A 72 0.61 3.73 -9.91
N GLU A 73 1.52 2.75 -10.05
CA GLU A 73 2.50 2.65 -11.15
C GLU A 73 1.95 1.86 -12.35
N CYS A 74 1.54 0.60 -12.13
CA CYS A 74 1.10 -0.30 -13.21
C CYS A 74 -0.42 -0.50 -13.29
N ASP A 75 -1.17 0.13 -12.39
CA ASP A 75 -2.63 0.00 -12.29
C ASP A 75 -3.13 -1.42 -11.95
N ALA A 76 -2.28 -2.43 -11.73
CA ALA A 76 -2.76 -3.76 -11.33
C ALA A 76 -3.51 -3.73 -9.98
N GLU A 77 -4.48 -4.63 -9.80
CA GLU A 77 -5.17 -4.78 -8.51
C GLU A 77 -4.19 -5.24 -7.42
N VAL A 78 -4.16 -4.53 -6.29
CA VAL A 78 -3.30 -4.89 -5.14
C VAL A 78 -4.10 -5.61 -4.04
N ARG A 79 -5.41 -5.37 -3.99
CA ARG A 79 -6.39 -6.09 -3.16
C ARG A 79 -7.81 -5.83 -3.67
N PRO A 80 -8.79 -6.67 -3.28
CA PRO A 80 -10.20 -6.38 -3.53
C PRO A 80 -10.61 -4.98 -3.02
N PRO A 81 -11.58 -4.32 -3.67
CA PRO A 81 -12.04 -2.98 -3.28
C PRO A 81 -12.92 -2.96 -2.03
N GLU A 82 -13.17 -4.13 -1.43
CA GLU A 82 -14.01 -4.32 -0.26
C GLU A 82 -13.24 -5.03 0.86
N LEU A 83 -13.55 -4.66 2.10
CA LEU A 83 -13.06 -5.34 3.30
C LEU A 83 -14.20 -5.41 4.31
N PHE A 84 -14.45 -6.60 4.86
CA PHE A 84 -15.54 -6.87 5.81
C PHE A 84 -16.92 -6.37 5.31
N GLY A 85 -17.20 -6.51 4.01
CA GLY A 85 -18.46 -6.07 3.40
C GLY A 85 -18.61 -4.56 3.22
N THR A 86 -17.53 -3.79 3.38
CA THR A 86 -17.53 -2.32 3.18
C THR A 86 -16.55 -1.91 2.09
N THR A 87 -16.91 -0.88 1.31
CA THR A 87 -16.03 -0.33 0.28
C THR A 87 -14.89 0.48 0.90
N ILE A 88 -13.67 0.19 0.45
CA ILE A 88 -12.45 0.80 1.00
C ILE A 88 -12.33 2.27 0.59
N ARG A 89 -12.78 2.60 -0.62
CA ARG A 89 -12.84 3.98 -1.12
C ARG A 89 -14.30 4.35 -1.33
N LYS A 90 -14.63 5.60 -1.00
CA LYS A 90 -15.92 6.17 -1.38
C LYS A 90 -16.05 6.08 -2.92
N PRO A 91 -17.21 5.64 -3.44
CA PRO A 91 -17.48 5.73 -4.87
C PRO A 91 -17.30 7.19 -5.32
N GLY A 92 -16.68 7.39 -6.48
CA GLY A 92 -16.40 8.72 -7.01
C GLY A 92 -17.69 9.55 -7.14
N ARG A 93 -17.61 10.83 -6.81
CA ARG A 93 -18.67 11.80 -7.05
C ARG A 93 -18.56 12.36 -8.46
#